data_AF-A0A6P0H7Z2-F1
#
_entry.id   AF-A0A6P0H7Z2-F1
#
_cell.length_a   1.000
_cell.length_b   1.000
_cell.length_c   1.000
_cell.angle_alpha   90.00
_cell.angle_beta   90.00
_cell.angle_gamma   90.00
#
_symmetry.space_group_name_H-M   'P 1'
#
loop_
_entity.id
_entity.type
_entity.pdbx_description
1 polymer ?
#
loop_
_entity_poly.entity_id
_entity_poly.type
_entity_poly.pdbx_seq_one_letter_code
_entity_poly.pdbx_strand_id
1 'polypeptide(L)'
;MAGTSFPDGTVVELPGPAVRPAGWQFEAHATTPGRPPSRVVVSADAAAGAPHLWVVLMQAADGSGTDLVAFSTPTRPDGTVVGPGEVPALGVRWGEQSGAVRWSPSTGVVSQVYVAPAHRRRRVATKLLLMAGGVQGLTGTARLRGDGRLTDLGDAWLSRQPDWWRQRVPTRTEHLPPMTPPSDTAGVPLRNLEPDA
;
A
#
# COMPACT_ATOMS: atom_id res chain seq x y z
N MET A 1 -16.00 -0.82 -10.04
CA MET A 1 -15.73 -1.60 -11.26
C MET A 1 -14.57 -0.94 -11.99
N ALA A 2 -13.56 -1.70 -12.42
CA ALA A 2 -12.58 -1.16 -13.36
C ALA A 2 -13.32 -0.86 -14.69
N GLY A 3 -13.10 0.31 -15.28
CA GLY A 3 -13.73 0.66 -16.55
C GLY A 3 -13.32 -0.34 -17.65
N THR A 4 -14.25 -0.71 -18.51
CA THR A 4 -14.00 -1.68 -19.61
C THR A 4 -12.95 -1.19 -20.62
N SER A 5 -12.63 0.10 -20.61
CA SER A 5 -11.64 0.72 -21.51
C SER A 5 -10.20 0.37 -21.15
N PHE A 6 -9.90 0.01 -19.90
CA PHE A 6 -8.54 -0.29 -19.45
C PHE A 6 -8.53 -1.51 -18.51
N PRO A 7 -8.03 -2.67 -18.96
CA PRO A 7 -7.84 -3.83 -18.10
C PRO A 7 -6.97 -3.53 -16.88
N ASP A 8 -7.11 -4.38 -15.86
CA ASP A 8 -6.32 -4.26 -14.64
C ASP A 8 -4.81 -4.38 -14.93
N GLY A 9 -4.02 -3.40 -14.48
CA GLY A 9 -2.59 -3.30 -14.73
C GLY A 9 -2.19 -2.52 -15.99
N THR A 10 -3.15 -1.95 -16.73
CA THR A 10 -2.84 -1.07 -17.87
C THR A 10 -2.29 0.27 -17.38
N VAL A 11 -1.08 0.61 -17.83
CA VAL A 11 -0.49 1.95 -17.66
C VAL A 11 -0.98 2.83 -18.81
N VAL A 12 -1.60 3.96 -18.47
CA VAL A 12 -2.10 4.93 -19.44
C VAL A 12 -1.36 6.24 -19.21
N GLU A 13 -0.66 6.73 -20.24
CA GLU A 13 -0.14 8.09 -20.21
C GLU A 13 -1.32 9.06 -20.29
N LEU A 14 -1.38 10.02 -19.37
CA LEU A 14 -2.42 11.04 -19.32
C LEU A 14 -1.83 12.37 -19.82
N PRO A 15 -1.83 12.67 -21.13
CA PRO A 15 -1.59 14.03 -21.59
C PRO A 15 -2.74 14.92 -21.10
N GLY A 16 -2.42 16.11 -20.57
CA GLY A 16 -3.32 16.88 -19.70
C GLY A 16 -4.62 17.40 -20.33
N PRO A 17 -5.47 18.11 -19.55
CA PRO A 17 -5.69 17.90 -18.13
C PRO A 17 -6.30 16.50 -17.93
N ALA A 18 -5.79 15.74 -16.96
CA ALA A 18 -6.16 14.34 -16.75
C ALA A 18 -7.67 14.18 -16.45
N VAL A 19 -8.45 13.84 -17.47
CA VAL A 19 -9.81 13.31 -17.25
C VAL A 19 -9.63 11.88 -16.78
N ARG A 20 -9.81 11.68 -15.47
CA ARG A 20 -9.73 10.35 -14.87
C ARG A 20 -10.85 9.47 -15.43
N PRO A 21 -10.54 8.32 -16.04
CA PRO A 21 -11.56 7.45 -16.59
C PRO A 21 -12.41 6.84 -15.47
N ALA A 22 -13.65 6.48 -15.79
CA ALA A 22 -14.51 5.77 -14.85
C ALA A 22 -13.82 4.48 -14.35
N GLY A 23 -13.80 4.27 -13.04
CA GLY A 23 -13.20 3.08 -12.43
C GLY A 23 -11.67 3.12 -12.26
N TRP A 24 -11.01 4.26 -12.50
CA TRP A 24 -9.59 4.43 -12.19
C TRP A 24 -9.31 4.16 -10.70
N GLN A 25 -8.15 3.56 -10.41
CA GLN A 25 -7.77 3.16 -9.05
C GLN A 25 -6.72 4.09 -8.44
N PHE A 26 -5.69 4.44 -9.21
CA PHE A 26 -4.67 5.40 -8.83
C PHE A 26 -4.03 6.05 -10.06
N GLU A 27 -3.33 7.16 -9.83
CA GLU A 27 -2.58 7.95 -10.80
C GLU A 27 -1.18 8.18 -10.21
N ALA A 28 -0.13 7.85 -10.95
CA ALA A 28 1.25 7.98 -10.47
C ALA A 28 2.00 9.02 -11.29
N HIS A 29 2.64 9.97 -10.60
CA HIS A 29 3.35 11.09 -11.21
C HIS A 29 4.86 10.86 -11.09
N ALA A 30 5.55 10.85 -12.22
CA ALA A 30 7.00 10.90 -12.26
C ALA A 30 7.47 12.05 -13.14
N THR A 31 8.58 12.67 -12.76
CA THR A 31 9.28 13.64 -13.62
C THR A 31 10.09 12.96 -14.72
N THR A 32 10.36 11.65 -14.59
CA THR A 32 11.14 10.88 -15.55
C THR A 32 10.70 9.41 -15.52
N PRO A 33 10.44 8.76 -16.68
CA PRO A 33 10.16 7.33 -16.74
C PRO A 33 11.26 6.47 -16.09
N GLY A 34 10.87 5.33 -15.48
CA GLY A 34 11.81 4.42 -14.82
C GLY A 34 12.33 4.91 -13.46
N ARG A 35 11.92 6.10 -13.01
CA ARG A 35 12.16 6.59 -11.65
C ARG A 35 10.93 6.31 -10.78
N PRO A 36 11.13 6.16 -9.46
CA PRO A 36 10.00 6.17 -8.54
C PRO A 36 9.12 7.42 -8.69
N PRO A 37 7.80 7.31 -8.48
CA PRO A 37 6.93 8.47 -8.49
C PRO A 37 7.34 9.48 -7.41
N SER A 38 7.10 10.76 -7.69
CA SER A 38 7.06 11.80 -6.64
C SER A 38 5.70 11.83 -5.92
N ARG A 39 4.65 11.29 -6.57
CA ARG A 39 3.31 11.22 -6.01
C ARG A 39 2.51 10.06 -6.59
N VAL A 40 1.69 9.42 -5.76
CA VAL A 40 0.64 8.49 -6.18
C VAL A 40 -0.70 8.94 -5.60
N VAL A 41 -1.61 9.39 -6.46
CA VAL A 41 -2.95 9.79 -6.07
C VAL A 41 -3.87 8.58 -6.17
N VAL A 42 -4.52 8.22 -5.07
CA VAL A 42 -5.48 7.10 -5.03
C VAL A 42 -6.89 7.63 -5.21
N SER A 43 -7.71 6.92 -5.99
CA SER A 43 -9.12 7.24 -6.17
C SER A 43 -9.89 7.15 -4.86
N ALA A 44 -10.72 8.15 -4.59
CA ALA A 44 -11.60 8.15 -3.42
C ALA A 44 -12.54 6.94 -3.43
N ASP A 45 -12.98 6.49 -4.61
CA ASP A 45 -13.85 5.30 -4.74
C ASP A 45 -13.09 4.00 -4.44
N ALA A 46 -11.81 3.93 -4.82
CA ALA A 46 -10.98 2.75 -4.61
C ALA A 46 -10.59 2.53 -3.13
N ALA A 47 -10.49 3.62 -2.36
CA ALA A 47 -10.11 3.60 -0.95
C ALA A 47 -10.98 4.55 -0.12
N ALA A 48 -12.31 4.45 -0.26
CA ALA A 48 -13.26 5.32 0.42
C ALA A 48 -13.08 5.31 1.94
N GLY A 49 -12.91 6.50 2.53
CA GLY A 49 -12.66 6.67 3.96
C GLY A 49 -11.23 6.39 4.42
N ALA A 50 -10.29 6.12 3.50
CA ALA A 50 -8.88 6.06 3.83
C ALA A 50 -8.37 7.44 4.29
N PRO A 51 -7.51 7.50 5.32
CA PRO A 51 -6.95 8.76 5.77
C PRO A 51 -5.98 9.34 4.73
N HIS A 52 -5.57 10.57 4.99
CA HIS A 52 -4.37 11.13 4.42
C HIS A 52 -3.17 10.21 4.68
N LEU A 53 -2.37 9.92 3.65
CA LEU A 53 -1.13 9.15 3.72
C LEU A 53 -0.09 9.73 2.76
N TRP A 54 1.11 9.94 3.26
CA TRP A 54 2.33 10.06 2.46
C TRP A 54 3.28 8.92 2.83
N VAL A 55 4.22 8.60 1.95
CA VAL A 55 5.02 7.38 2.07
C VAL A 55 6.52 7.62 1.86
N VAL A 56 7.33 6.86 2.58
CA VAL A 56 8.77 6.73 2.36
C VAL A 56 9.02 5.45 1.57
N LEU A 57 9.67 5.58 0.41
CA LEU A 57 10.09 4.46 -0.42
C LEU A 57 11.58 4.20 -0.18
N MET A 58 11.93 2.99 0.24
CA MET A 58 13.31 2.61 0.52
C MET A 58 13.58 1.14 0.23
N GLN A 59 14.86 0.78 0.12
CA GLN A 59 15.26 -0.61 0.17
C GLN A 59 15.11 -1.13 1.60
N ALA A 60 14.62 -2.36 1.74
CA ALA A 60 14.59 -3.05 3.02
C ALA A 60 16.00 -3.14 3.62
N ALA A 61 16.11 -3.02 4.94
CA ALA A 61 17.41 -3.00 5.63
C ALA A 61 18.22 -4.28 5.43
N ASP A 62 17.54 -5.42 5.24
CA ASP A 62 18.13 -6.73 4.94
C ASP A 62 18.42 -6.94 3.44
N GLY A 63 18.14 -5.95 2.59
CA GLY A 63 18.30 -6.02 1.13
C GLY A 63 17.29 -6.92 0.42
N SER A 64 16.31 -7.50 1.13
CA SER A 64 15.41 -8.52 0.59
C SER A 64 14.31 -7.98 -0.32
N GLY A 65 14.09 -6.66 -0.33
CA GLY A 65 13.02 -6.05 -1.10
C GLY A 65 12.93 -4.53 -0.97
N THR A 66 11.76 -4.03 -1.34
CA THR A 66 11.39 -2.62 -1.25
C THR A 66 10.35 -2.43 -0.18
N ASP A 67 10.57 -1.43 0.67
CA ASP A 67 9.66 -0.99 1.72
C ASP A 67 8.97 0.31 1.30
N LEU A 68 7.65 0.35 1.52
CA LEU A 68 6.83 1.55 1.43
C LEU A 68 6.18 1.80 2.79
N VAL A 69 6.71 2.77 3.54
CA VAL A 69 6.29 3.08 4.91
C VAL A 69 5.42 4.32 4.90
N ALA A 70 4.22 4.23 5.46
CA ALA A 70 3.20 5.28 5.43
C ALA A 70 3.14 6.08 6.73
N PHE A 71 2.94 7.38 6.60
CA PHE A 71 2.68 8.32 7.68
C PHE A 71 1.40 9.11 7.39
N SER A 72 0.68 9.48 8.45
CA SER A 72 -0.57 10.24 8.38
C SER A 72 -0.43 11.58 9.11
N THR A 73 0.58 12.38 8.74
CA THR A 73 0.88 13.68 9.34
C THR A 73 0.74 14.80 8.29
N PRO A 74 0.52 16.07 8.70
CA PRO A 74 0.35 17.18 7.75
C PRO A 74 1.66 17.67 7.10
N THR A 75 2.80 17.00 7.35
CA THR A 75 4.13 17.46 6.90
C THR A 75 4.33 17.31 5.39
N ARG A 76 3.53 16.48 4.72
CA ARG A 76 3.52 16.31 3.27
C ARG A 76 2.09 16.22 2.74
N PRO A 77 1.84 16.56 1.46
CA PRO A 77 0.55 16.33 0.81
C PRO A 77 0.18 14.85 0.67
N ASP A 78 -1.11 14.58 0.46
CA ASP A 78 -1.62 13.21 0.29
C ASP A 78 -1.04 12.58 -0.98
N GLY A 79 -0.60 11.34 -0.84
CA GLY A 79 -0.01 10.55 -1.91
C GLY A 79 1.47 10.84 -2.18
N THR A 80 2.09 11.79 -1.47
CA THR A 80 3.50 12.12 -1.67
C THR A 80 4.39 10.92 -1.39
N VAL A 81 5.38 10.71 -2.25
CA VAL A 81 6.39 9.66 -2.12
C VAL A 81 7.76 10.34 -1.95
N VAL A 82 8.48 9.98 -0.89
CA VAL A 82 9.80 10.53 -0.57
C VAL A 82 10.84 9.42 -0.40
N GLY A 83 12.12 9.78 -0.52
CA GLY A 83 13.22 8.88 -0.17
C GLY A 83 13.57 8.91 1.31
N PRO A 84 14.34 7.93 1.83
CA PRO A 84 14.74 7.87 3.24
C PRO A 84 15.60 9.07 3.66
N GLY A 85 16.36 9.67 2.74
CA GLY A 85 17.18 10.86 3.00
C GLY A 85 16.38 12.12 3.36
N GLU A 86 15.08 12.16 3.03
CA GLU A 86 14.22 13.30 3.36
C GLU A 86 13.62 13.20 4.76
N VAL A 87 13.57 12.00 5.35
CA VAL A 87 12.88 11.73 6.63
C VAL A 87 13.39 12.58 7.80
N PRO A 88 14.72 12.76 8.01
CA PRO A 88 15.22 13.55 9.14
C PRO A 88 14.67 14.98 9.19
N ALA A 89 14.44 15.60 8.03
CA ALA A 89 13.93 16.97 7.93
C ALA A 89 12.41 17.07 8.20
N LEU A 90 11.69 15.94 8.23
CA LEU A 90 10.22 15.91 8.39
C LEU A 90 9.77 15.79 9.84
N GLY A 91 10.71 15.59 10.78
CA GLY A 91 10.41 15.53 12.21
C GLY A 91 9.52 14.35 12.62
N VAL A 92 9.39 13.32 11.79
CA VAL A 92 8.64 12.09 12.11
C VAL A 92 9.58 11.00 12.63
N ARG A 93 9.05 10.17 13.52
CA ARG A 93 9.75 8.98 14.04
C ARG A 93 9.18 7.72 13.39
N TRP A 94 10.01 6.71 13.15
CA TRP A 94 9.55 5.43 12.56
C TRP A 94 8.42 4.76 13.34
N GLY A 95 8.39 4.91 14.67
CA GLY A 95 7.29 4.41 15.51
C GLY A 95 5.93 5.12 15.28
N GLU A 96 5.90 6.22 14.55
CA GLU A 96 4.68 6.97 14.20
C GLU A 96 4.09 6.53 12.85
N GLN A 97 4.65 5.49 12.24
CA GLN A 97 4.14 4.94 11.00
C GLN A 97 2.68 4.47 11.15
N SER A 98 1.85 4.76 10.16
CA SER A 98 0.47 4.29 10.08
C SER A 98 0.39 2.88 9.47
N GLY A 99 1.38 2.49 8.67
CA GLY A 99 1.49 1.16 8.07
C GLY A 99 2.72 1.03 7.19
N ALA A 100 3.00 -0.19 6.72
CA ALA A 100 4.10 -0.47 5.81
C ALA A 100 3.75 -1.65 4.88
N VAL A 101 4.31 -1.65 3.67
CA VAL A 101 4.27 -2.77 2.74
C VAL A 101 5.69 -3.10 2.30
N ARG A 102 6.03 -4.39 2.30
CA ARG A 102 7.28 -4.92 1.73
C ARG A 102 6.98 -5.84 0.56
N TRP A 103 7.72 -5.68 -0.53
CA TRP A 103 7.67 -6.62 -1.65
C TRP A 103 9.03 -6.85 -2.30
N SER A 104 9.15 -7.97 -3.01
CA SER A 104 10.27 -8.25 -3.89
C SER A 104 10.09 -7.56 -5.25
N PRO A 105 11.00 -6.67 -5.68
CA PRO A 105 10.89 -6.01 -6.98
C PRO A 105 10.95 -6.96 -8.18
N SER A 106 11.68 -8.07 -8.03
CA SER A 106 11.89 -9.05 -9.11
C SER A 106 10.71 -10.02 -9.27
N THR A 107 10.00 -10.35 -8.19
CA THR A 107 8.91 -11.35 -8.22
C THR A 107 7.52 -10.77 -7.99
N GLY A 108 7.44 -9.54 -7.48
CA GLY A 108 6.21 -8.86 -7.08
C GLY A 108 5.57 -9.43 -5.82
N VAL A 109 6.19 -10.43 -5.17
CA VAL A 109 5.65 -11.03 -3.94
C VAL A 109 5.67 -10.02 -2.82
N VAL A 110 4.49 -9.69 -2.32
CA VAL A 110 4.29 -8.91 -1.10
C VAL A 110 4.49 -9.82 0.09
N SER A 111 5.61 -9.67 0.78
CA SER A 111 5.96 -10.50 1.94
C SER A 111 5.42 -9.93 3.26
N GLN A 112 5.12 -8.63 3.31
CA GLN A 112 4.60 -7.98 4.52
C GLN A 112 3.60 -6.89 4.18
N VAL A 113 2.48 -6.89 4.91
CA VAL A 113 1.53 -5.77 4.97
C VAL A 113 1.24 -5.52 6.44
N TYR A 114 1.76 -4.42 6.97
CA TYR A 114 1.55 -3.99 8.34
C TYR A 114 0.69 -2.73 8.38
N VAL A 115 -0.24 -2.68 9.33
CA VAL A 115 -0.96 -1.46 9.69
C VAL A 115 -0.89 -1.33 11.20
N ALA A 116 -0.39 -0.18 11.67
CA ALA A 116 -0.34 0.13 13.08
C ALA A 116 -1.74 -0.01 13.69
N PRO A 117 -1.91 -0.67 14.85
CA PRO A 117 -3.23 -1.07 15.31
C PRO A 117 -4.24 0.08 15.46
N ALA A 118 -3.79 1.27 15.89
CA ALA A 118 -4.62 2.47 15.97
C ALA A 118 -5.17 2.97 14.61
N HIS A 119 -4.57 2.53 13.51
CA HIS A 119 -4.93 2.93 12.13
C HIS A 119 -5.69 1.84 11.36
N ARG A 120 -5.94 0.68 11.97
CA ARG A 120 -6.70 -0.41 11.33
C ARG A 120 -8.16 -0.05 11.13
N ARG A 121 -8.79 -0.76 10.18
CA ARG A 121 -10.19 -0.54 9.75
C ARG A 121 -10.47 0.83 9.13
N ARG A 122 -9.42 1.60 8.84
CA ARG A 122 -9.49 2.90 8.15
C ARG A 122 -8.93 2.80 6.73
N ARG A 123 -9.04 1.62 6.08
CA ARG A 123 -8.58 1.36 4.70
C ARG A 123 -7.11 1.68 4.39
N VAL A 124 -6.25 1.81 5.42
CA VAL A 124 -4.81 2.11 5.25
C VAL A 124 -4.10 1.05 4.39
N ALA A 125 -4.30 -0.24 4.65
CA ALA A 125 -3.71 -1.31 3.84
C ALA A 125 -4.10 -1.21 2.36
N THR A 126 -5.40 -1.00 2.07
CA THR A 126 -5.90 -0.84 0.70
C THR A 126 -5.23 0.34 0.00
N LYS A 127 -5.23 1.53 0.63
CA LYS A 127 -4.58 2.72 0.05
C LYS A 127 -3.08 2.51 -0.16
N LEU A 128 -2.39 1.92 0.82
CA LEU A 128 -0.95 1.71 0.76
C LEU A 128 -0.55 0.72 -0.35
N LEU A 129 -1.30 -0.35 -0.56
CA LEU A 129 -1.03 -1.28 -1.65
C LEU A 129 -1.37 -0.69 -3.02
N LEU A 130 -2.38 0.18 -3.12
CA LEU A 130 -2.63 0.95 -4.36
C LEU A 130 -1.46 1.90 -4.65
N MET A 131 -0.91 2.56 -3.63
CA MET A 131 0.29 3.39 -3.76
C MET A 131 1.51 2.57 -4.19
N ALA A 132 1.70 1.38 -3.62
CA ALA A 132 2.74 0.45 -4.05
C ALA A 132 2.55 0.01 -5.52
N GLY A 133 1.31 -0.18 -5.97
CA GLY A 133 0.99 -0.42 -7.39
C GLY A 133 1.43 0.72 -8.30
N GLY A 134 1.26 1.97 -7.87
CA GLY A 134 1.79 3.15 -8.58
C GLY A 134 3.31 3.18 -8.68
N VAL A 135 4.00 2.83 -7.60
CA VAL A 135 5.46 2.67 -7.60
C VAL A 135 5.89 1.55 -8.55
N GLN A 136 5.23 0.40 -8.49
CA GLN A 136 5.52 -0.75 -9.35
C GLN A 136 5.33 -0.42 -10.83
N GLY A 137 4.22 0.24 -11.19
CA GLY A 137 3.91 0.61 -12.57
C GLY A 137 4.94 1.54 -13.21
N LEU A 138 5.46 2.53 -12.47
CA LEU A 138 6.46 3.48 -12.99
C LEU A 138 7.89 2.94 -12.97
N THR A 139 8.21 2.04 -12.06
CA THR A 139 9.55 1.42 -11.96
C THR A 139 9.70 0.21 -12.87
N GLY A 140 8.62 -0.28 -13.50
CA GLY A 140 8.65 -1.45 -14.37
C GLY A 140 8.96 -2.76 -13.64
N THR A 141 8.77 -2.80 -12.31
CA THR A 141 9.02 -3.99 -11.49
C THR A 141 7.91 -5.02 -11.65
N ALA A 142 8.14 -6.25 -11.17
CA ALA A 142 7.16 -7.32 -11.27
C ALA A 142 5.84 -6.97 -10.56
N ARG A 143 4.72 -7.38 -11.15
CA ARG A 143 3.37 -7.03 -10.67
C ARG A 143 3.12 -7.57 -9.26
N LEU A 144 2.57 -6.72 -8.39
CA LEU A 144 2.29 -7.07 -7.00
C LEU A 144 1.29 -8.24 -6.88
N ARG A 145 1.67 -9.22 -6.06
CA ARG A 145 0.89 -10.44 -5.77
C ARG A 145 1.18 -10.98 -4.37
N GLY A 146 0.31 -11.84 -3.86
CA GLY A 146 0.57 -12.64 -2.67
C GLY A 146 1.17 -14.02 -3.03
N ASP A 147 1.65 -14.74 -2.02
CA ASP A 147 2.13 -16.13 -2.12
C ASP A 147 1.24 -17.14 -1.37
N GLY A 148 0.13 -16.67 -0.77
CA GLY A 148 -0.82 -17.47 -0.01
C GLY A 148 -0.49 -17.61 1.47
N ARG A 149 0.64 -17.06 1.95
CA ARG A 149 1.00 -17.08 3.38
C ARG A 149 0.37 -15.87 4.07
N LEU A 150 -0.64 -16.09 4.89
CA LEU A 150 -1.46 -15.01 5.46
C LEU A 150 -1.62 -15.15 6.97
N THR A 151 -1.70 -14.02 7.66
CA THR A 151 -2.23 -13.93 9.02
C THR A 151 -3.77 -13.94 8.99
N ASP A 152 -4.43 -14.19 10.12
CA ASP A 152 -5.90 -14.13 10.17
C ASP A 152 -6.46 -12.74 9.84
N LEU A 153 -5.78 -11.68 10.29
CA LEU A 153 -6.14 -10.32 9.91
C LEU A 153 -5.96 -10.07 8.41
N GLY A 154 -4.88 -10.60 7.82
CA GLY A 154 -4.59 -10.49 6.40
C GLY A 154 -5.64 -11.20 5.55
N ASP A 155 -6.01 -12.42 5.94
CA ASP A 155 -7.04 -13.24 5.30
C ASP A 155 -8.42 -12.60 5.40
N ALA A 156 -8.80 -12.15 6.60
CA ALA A 156 -10.06 -11.42 6.83
C ALA A 156 -10.12 -10.11 6.02
N TRP A 157 -9.02 -9.36 5.94
CA TRP A 157 -8.95 -8.16 5.11
C TRP A 157 -9.08 -8.50 3.62
N LEU A 158 -8.39 -9.55 3.15
CA LEU A 158 -8.38 -9.98 1.75
C LEU A 158 -9.77 -10.43 1.30
N SER A 159 -10.50 -11.17 2.14
CA SER A 159 -11.86 -11.64 1.86
C SER A 159 -12.84 -10.49 1.52
N ARG A 160 -12.56 -9.28 2.01
CA ARG A 160 -13.37 -8.06 1.81
C ARG A 160 -12.88 -7.18 0.66
N GLN A 161 -11.83 -7.58 -0.05
CA GLN A 161 -11.35 -6.86 -1.22
C GLN A 161 -12.12 -7.26 -2.49
N PRO A 162 -12.12 -6.41 -3.53
CA PRO A 162 -12.68 -6.76 -4.84
C PRO A 162 -12.03 -7.99 -5.48
N ASP A 163 -12.77 -8.70 -6.34
CA ASP A 163 -12.30 -9.92 -7.02
C ASP A 163 -10.97 -9.75 -7.75
N TRP A 164 -10.81 -8.66 -8.49
CA TRP A 164 -9.59 -8.37 -9.25
C TRP A 164 -8.34 -8.28 -8.35
N TRP A 165 -8.51 -7.93 -7.07
CA TRP A 165 -7.43 -7.97 -6.09
C TRP A 165 -7.22 -9.39 -5.58
N ARG A 166 -8.30 -10.04 -5.15
CA ARG A 166 -8.26 -11.38 -4.56
C ARG A 166 -7.60 -12.39 -5.48
N GLN A 167 -7.85 -12.32 -6.79
CA GLN A 167 -7.24 -13.19 -7.80
C GLN A 167 -5.71 -13.09 -7.88
N ARG A 168 -5.09 -12.04 -7.33
CA ARG A 168 -3.63 -11.89 -7.26
C ARG A 168 -3.00 -12.60 -6.07
N VAL A 169 -3.81 -13.21 -5.21
CA VAL A 169 -3.37 -13.95 -4.03
C VAL A 169 -3.90 -15.37 -4.16
N PRO A 170 -3.03 -16.39 -4.20
CA PRO A 170 -3.48 -17.79 -4.14
C PRO A 170 -4.34 -18.06 -2.90
N THR A 171 -5.14 -19.13 -2.92
CA THR A 171 -5.79 -19.64 -1.72
C THR A 171 -4.77 -19.80 -0.60
N ARG A 172 -5.17 -19.46 0.63
CA ARG A 172 -4.27 -19.49 1.80
C ARG A 172 -3.58 -20.85 1.93
N THR A 173 -2.26 -20.84 1.88
CA THR A 173 -1.39 -22.03 1.94
C THR A 173 -0.76 -22.20 3.31
N GLU A 174 -0.59 -21.11 4.07
CA GLU A 174 0.03 -21.12 5.39
C GLU A 174 -0.63 -20.09 6.32
N HIS A 175 -0.72 -20.46 7.60
CA HIS A 175 -1.12 -19.57 8.68
C HIS A 175 0.11 -18.93 9.31
N LEU A 176 0.24 -17.61 9.12
CA LEU A 176 1.31 -16.82 9.73
C LEU A 176 0.85 -16.24 11.08
N PRO A 177 1.78 -16.13 12.06
CA PRO A 177 1.47 -15.50 13.33
C PRO A 177 1.14 -14.00 13.16
N PRO A 178 0.41 -13.39 14.12
CA PRO A 178 0.15 -11.95 14.11
C PRO A 178 1.45 -11.14 14.00
N MET A 179 1.46 -10.14 13.11
CA MET A 179 2.60 -9.24 12.92
C MET A 179 2.71 -8.13 13.98
N THR A 180 1.74 -8.02 14.89
CA THR A 180 1.68 -6.89 15.84
C THR A 180 2.59 -7.19 17.03
N PRO A 181 3.61 -6.35 17.31
CA PRO A 181 4.38 -6.48 18.54
C PRO A 181 3.48 -6.28 19.76
N PRO A 182 3.70 -7.00 20.88
CA PRO A 182 2.90 -6.82 22.09
C PRO A 182 2.86 -5.37 22.61
N SER A 183 3.95 -4.62 22.46
CA SER A 183 4.04 -3.20 22.82
C SER A 183 3.01 -2.33 22.12
N ASP A 184 2.60 -2.71 20.91
CA ASP A 184 1.72 -1.92 20.05
C ASP A 184 0.23 -2.22 20.32
N THR A 185 -0.06 -3.12 21.27
CA THR A 185 -1.43 -3.53 21.61
C THR A 185 -2.03 -2.77 22.81
N ALA A 186 -1.19 -2.11 23.61
CA ALA A 186 -1.63 -1.43 24.82
C ALA A 186 -2.62 -0.30 24.50
N GLY A 187 -3.80 -0.33 25.13
CA GLY A 187 -4.86 0.67 24.91
C GLY A 187 -5.57 0.57 23.56
N VAL A 188 -5.27 -0.43 22.74
CA VAL A 188 -5.89 -0.62 21.44
C VAL A 188 -7.19 -1.45 21.58
N PRO A 189 -8.31 -1.01 20.98
CA PRO A 189 -9.54 -1.80 20.98
C PRO A 189 -9.36 -3.19 20.35
N LEU A 190 -9.95 -4.23 20.94
CA LEU A 190 -9.83 -5.61 20.48
C LEU A 190 -10.21 -5.79 19.00
N ARG A 191 -11.25 -5.08 18.54
CA ARG A 191 -11.68 -5.06 17.13
C ARG A 191 -10.58 -4.64 16.14
N ASN A 192 -9.52 -3.97 16.60
CA ASN A 192 -8.38 -3.60 15.77
C ASN A 192 -7.27 -4.68 15.82
N LEU A 193 -7.28 -5.56 16.82
CA LEU A 193 -6.29 -6.62 16.98
C LEU A 193 -6.73 -7.94 16.34
N GLU A 194 -8.04 -8.13 16.18
CA GLU A 194 -8.64 -9.38 15.70
C GLU A 194 -9.49 -9.16 14.43
N PRO A 195 -9.71 -10.23 13.64
CA PRO A 195 -10.76 -10.24 12.63
C PRO A 195 -12.12 -9.85 13.23
N ASP A 196 -13.01 -9.25 12.43
CA ASP A 196 -14.40 -9.16 12.88
C ASP A 196 -15.02 -10.55 12.89
N ALA A 197 -15.82 -10.82 13.92
CA ALA A 197 -16.72 -11.96 13.97
C ALA A 197 -17.79 -11.88 12.87
#